data_AF-A0A1I4RKR6-F1
#
_entry.id   AF-A0A1I4RKR6-F1
#
_cell.length_a   1.000
_cell.length_b   1.000
_cell.length_c   1.000
_cell.angle_alpha   90.00
_cell.angle_beta   90.00
_cell.angle_gamma   90.00
#
_symmetry.space_group_name_H-M   'P 1'
#
loop_
_entity.id
_entity.type
_entity.pdbx_description
1 polymer ?
#
loop_
_entity_poly.entity_id
_entity_poly.type
_entity_poly.pdbx_seq_one_letter_code
_entity_poly.pdbx_strand_id
1 'polypeptide(L)'
;MSEHTAIDILDSMFDLFKQMGSGIALDLQWLEISRRLQQVRAEAVWSADLDFVAIKLKAHAAHYAATYQPHLGSEWIRAANAGKLDRVVEQYSILRAHLEQQRGGM
;
A
#
# COMPACT_ATOMS: atom_id res chain seq x y z
N MET A 1 22.59 -0.01 -10.44
CA MET A 1 22.05 0.01 -9.05
C MET A 1 20.83 -0.88 -9.07
N SER A 2 20.73 -1.81 -8.13
CA SER A 2 19.95 -3.04 -8.31
C SER A 2 18.44 -2.81 -8.23
N GLU A 3 17.70 -3.31 -9.21
CA GLU A 3 16.23 -3.41 -9.23
C GLU A 3 15.65 -4.13 -7.98
N HIS A 4 16.48 -4.81 -7.20
CA HIS A 4 16.13 -5.34 -5.87
C HIS A 4 15.64 -4.24 -4.93
N THR A 5 16.17 -3.02 -5.03
CA THR A 5 15.85 -1.92 -4.11
C THR A 5 14.38 -1.51 -4.19
N ALA A 6 13.77 -1.48 -5.38
CA ALA A 6 12.38 -1.05 -5.55
C ALA A 6 11.38 -2.04 -4.93
N ILE A 7 11.57 -3.34 -5.17
CA ILE A 7 10.74 -4.40 -4.59
C ILE A 7 10.97 -4.47 -3.08
N ASP A 8 12.20 -4.36 -2.60
CA ASP A 8 12.50 -4.39 -1.15
C ASP A 8 11.86 -3.20 -0.41
N ILE A 9 11.91 -1.99 -1.00
CA ILE A 9 11.21 -0.80 -0.46
C ILE A 9 9.70 -1.05 -0.46
N LEU A 10 9.15 -1.60 -1.54
CA LEU A 10 7.72 -1.90 -1.61
C LEU A 10 7.33 -2.95 -0.57
N ASP A 11 8.03 -4.08 -0.49
CA ASP A 11 7.78 -5.18 0.44
C ASP A 11 7.90 -4.73 1.90
N SER A 12 8.74 -3.72 2.18
CA SER A 12 8.76 -3.11 3.50
C SER A 12 7.39 -2.58 3.89
N MET A 13 6.56 -2.02 2.98
CA MET A 13 5.25 -1.42 3.27
C MET A 13 4.24 -2.39 3.90
N PHE A 14 4.48 -3.70 3.81
CA PHE A 14 3.59 -4.70 4.39
C PHE A 14 3.43 -4.55 5.91
N ASP A 15 4.46 -4.04 6.60
CA ASP A 15 4.39 -3.74 8.03
C ASP A 15 3.37 -2.64 8.36
N LEU A 16 3.25 -1.64 7.47
CA LEU A 16 2.30 -0.53 7.59
C LEU A 16 0.86 -1.03 7.52
N PHE A 17 0.55 -2.02 6.68
CA PHE A 17 -0.82 -2.54 6.57
C PHE A 17 -1.27 -3.23 7.86
N LYS A 18 -0.36 -3.93 8.55
CA LYS A 18 -0.64 -4.51 9.87
C LYS A 18 -0.94 -3.42 10.90
N GLN A 19 -0.15 -2.35 10.90
CA GLN A 19 -0.36 -1.21 11.79
C GLN A 19 -1.68 -0.49 11.46
N MET A 20 -1.99 -0.30 10.19
CA MET A 20 -3.28 0.25 9.74
C MET A 20 -4.46 -0.62 10.20
N GLY A 21 -4.38 -1.94 10.04
CA GLY A 21 -5.41 -2.87 10.51
C GLY A 21 -5.72 -2.77 12.01
N SER A 22 -4.73 -2.36 12.81
CA SER A 22 -4.89 -2.13 14.25
C SER A 22 -5.52 -0.77 14.60
N GLY A 23 -5.67 0.15 13.63
CA GLY A 23 -6.17 1.50 13.88
C GLY A 23 -5.13 2.47 14.46
N ILE A 24 -3.87 2.04 14.59
CA ILE A 24 -2.83 2.83 15.26
C ILE A 24 -2.19 3.81 14.27
N ALA A 25 -2.23 5.10 14.62
CA ALA A 25 -1.52 6.18 13.94
C ALA A 25 -1.75 6.21 12.41
N LEU A 26 -3.01 6.03 11.98
CA LEU A 26 -3.38 5.83 10.58
C LEU A 26 -2.87 6.93 9.63
N ASP A 27 -2.87 8.18 10.09
CA ASP A 27 -2.34 9.31 9.31
C ASP A 27 -0.83 9.17 9.08
N LEU A 28 -0.08 8.73 10.08
CA LEU A 28 1.37 8.47 9.94
C LEU A 28 1.62 7.30 9.00
N GLN A 29 0.81 6.23 9.07
CA GLN A 29 0.95 5.09 8.16
C GLN A 29 0.68 5.49 6.70
N TRP A 30 -0.34 6.31 6.46
CA TRP A 30 -0.65 6.82 5.12
C TRP A 30 0.46 7.74 4.57
N LEU A 31 1.03 8.61 5.40
CA LEU A 31 2.18 9.44 5.01
C LEU A 31 3.41 8.57 4.68
N GLU A 32 3.65 7.53 5.47
CA GLU A 32 4.77 6.62 5.27
C GLU A 32 4.62 5.79 3.99
N ILE A 33 3.41 5.31 3.67
CA ILE A 33 3.08 4.72 2.37
C ILE A 33 3.44 5.68 1.24
N SER A 34 3.01 6.94 1.36
CA SER A 34 3.27 7.97 0.35
C SER A 34 4.77 8.21 0.15
N ARG A 35 5.55 8.22 1.24
CA ARG A 35 7.00 8.38 1.22
C ARG A 35 7.68 7.20 0.54
N ARG A 36 7.34 5.97 0.93
CA ARG A 36 7.94 4.76 0.36
C ARG A 36 7.61 4.62 -1.12
N LEU A 37 6.42 5.01 -1.59
CA LEU A 37 6.10 5.01 -3.03
C LEU A 37 6.98 5.96 -3.84
N GLN A 38 7.35 7.12 -3.27
CA GLN A 38 8.32 8.02 -3.93
C GLN A 38 9.70 7.37 -4.04
N GLN A 39 10.11 6.61 -3.03
CA GLN A 39 11.37 5.86 -3.07
C GLN A 39 11.30 4.73 -4.12
N VAL A 40 10.21 3.96 -4.18
CA VAL A 40 10.00 2.96 -5.25
C VAL A 40 10.09 3.61 -6.63
N ARG A 41 9.44 4.76 -6.82
CA ARG A 41 9.49 5.53 -8.07
C ARG A 41 10.90 5.96 -8.47
N ALA A 42 11.76 6.25 -7.50
CA ALA A 42 13.15 6.63 -7.79
C ALA A 42 14.00 5.43 -8.24
N GLU A 43 13.62 4.21 -7.83
CA GLU A 43 14.40 2.98 -8.06
C GLU A 43 13.86 2.10 -9.20
N ALA A 44 12.65 2.36 -9.71
CA ALA A 44 11.98 1.57 -10.75
C ALA A 44 11.82 2.32 -12.08
N VAL A 45 11.68 1.58 -13.18
CA VAL A 45 11.25 2.16 -14.47
C VAL A 45 9.79 2.57 -14.35
N TRP A 46 9.54 3.86 -14.13
CA TRP A 46 8.19 4.33 -13.80
C TRP A 46 7.31 4.47 -15.05
N SER A 47 6.32 3.59 -15.18
CA SER A 47 5.32 3.63 -16.26
C SER A 47 4.02 4.34 -15.82
N ALA A 48 3.16 4.65 -16.79
CA ALA A 48 1.83 5.19 -16.52
C ALA A 48 0.95 4.21 -15.70
N ASP A 49 1.09 2.90 -15.93
CA ASP A 49 0.36 1.87 -15.19
C ASP A 49 0.80 1.83 -13.71
N LEU A 50 2.11 1.89 -13.46
CA LEU A 50 2.65 1.99 -12.09
C LEU A 50 2.16 3.26 -11.39
N ASP A 51 2.15 4.40 -12.10
CA ASP A 51 1.66 5.67 -11.55
C ASP A 51 0.17 5.57 -11.16
N PHE A 52 -0.65 5.00 -12.04
CA PHE A 52 -2.08 4.83 -11.81
C PHE A 52 -2.37 3.92 -10.61
N VAL A 53 -1.68 2.78 -10.51
CA VAL A 53 -1.83 1.86 -9.38
C VAL A 53 -1.32 2.48 -8.08
N ALA A 54 -0.19 3.21 -8.11
CA ALA A 54 0.32 3.92 -6.95
C ALA A 54 -0.66 5.00 -6.45
N ILE A 55 -1.30 5.74 -7.36
CA ILE A 55 -2.36 6.71 -7.01
C ILE A 55 -3.53 6.00 -6.32
N LYS A 56 -4.01 4.89 -6.88
CA LYS A 56 -5.10 4.09 -6.28
C LYS A 56 -4.72 3.58 -4.89
N LEU A 57 -3.51 3.06 -4.73
CA LEU A 57 -3.00 2.59 -3.44
C LEU A 57 -3.05 3.70 -2.39
N LYS A 58 -2.54 4.90 -2.74
CA LYS A 58 -2.61 6.08 -1.85
C LYS A 58 -4.04 6.48 -1.53
N ALA A 59 -4.93 6.49 -2.53
CA ALA A 59 -6.32 6.88 -2.35
C ALA A 59 -7.07 5.91 -1.43
N HIS A 60 -6.89 4.59 -1.60
CA HIS A 60 -7.47 3.59 -0.72
C HIS A 60 -6.90 3.67 0.70
N ALA A 61 -5.59 3.89 0.85
CA ALA A 61 -4.96 4.07 2.16
C ALA A 61 -5.51 5.33 2.88
N ALA A 62 -5.64 6.45 2.18
CA ALA A 62 -6.25 7.67 2.71
C ALA A 62 -7.72 7.46 3.09
N HIS A 63 -8.49 6.79 2.23
CA HIS A 63 -9.89 6.49 2.50
C HIS A 63 -10.06 5.56 3.70
N TYR A 64 -9.19 4.56 3.85
CA TYR A 64 -9.16 3.69 5.02
C TYR A 64 -8.90 4.52 6.29
N ALA A 65 -7.85 5.34 6.30
CA ALA A 65 -7.50 6.18 7.44
C ALA A 65 -8.65 7.11 7.84
N ALA A 66 -9.28 7.77 6.86
CA ALA A 66 -10.37 8.72 7.08
C ALA A 66 -11.69 8.08 7.54
N THR A 67 -11.94 6.81 7.19
CA THR A 67 -13.21 6.13 7.46
C THR A 67 -13.09 4.94 8.41
N TYR A 68 -11.93 4.78 9.04
CA TYR A 68 -11.70 3.77 10.05
C TYR A 68 -12.59 4.03 11.27
N GLN A 69 -13.18 2.96 11.78
CA GLN A 69 -13.95 3.01 13.01
C GLN A 69 -13.46 1.91 13.98
N PRO A 70 -13.13 2.24 15.24
CA PRO A 70 -12.83 1.23 16.24
C PRO A 70 -13.99 0.25 16.39
N HIS A 71 -13.71 -1.06 16.31
CA HIS A 71 -14.78 -2.05 16.28
C HIS A 71 -15.48 -2.23 17.62
N LEU A 72 -14.82 -1.98 18.76
CA LEU A 72 -15.41 -2.06 20.12
C LEU A 72 -16.27 -3.32 20.38
N GLY A 73 -15.82 -4.46 19.83
CA GLY A 73 -16.53 -5.75 19.91
C GLY A 73 -17.57 -6.03 18.80
N SER A 74 -17.84 -5.08 17.90
CA SER A 74 -18.71 -5.28 16.74
C SER A 74 -18.00 -6.01 15.59
N GLU A 75 -18.45 -7.21 15.27
CA GLU A 75 -17.95 -7.98 14.13
C GLU A 75 -18.28 -7.31 12.78
N TRP A 76 -19.40 -6.59 12.68
CA TRP A 76 -19.74 -5.88 11.45
C TRP A 76 -18.73 -4.76 11.14
N ILE A 77 -18.35 -3.97 12.16
CA ILE A 77 -17.34 -2.92 11.99
C ILE A 77 -15.97 -3.55 11.68
N ARG A 78 -15.61 -4.65 12.37
CA ARG A 78 -14.37 -5.38 12.08
C ARG A 78 -14.32 -5.86 10.63
N ALA A 79 -15.38 -6.48 10.12
CA ALA A 79 -15.47 -6.95 8.75
C ALA A 79 -15.44 -5.78 7.74
N ALA A 80 -16.12 -4.67 8.03
CA ALA A 80 -16.09 -3.48 7.19
C ALA A 80 -14.69 -2.86 7.10
N ASN A 81 -13.95 -2.77 8.21
CA ASN A 81 -12.56 -2.32 8.21
C ASN A 81 -11.67 -3.29 7.44
N ALA A 82 -11.80 -4.59 7.66
CA ALA A 82 -11.02 -5.59 6.93
C ALA A 82 -11.22 -5.47 5.41
N GLY A 83 -12.47 -5.37 4.94
CA GLY A 83 -12.76 -5.22 3.51
C GLY A 83 -12.21 -3.93 2.90
N LYS A 84 -12.12 -2.83 3.67
CA LYS A 84 -11.45 -1.60 3.20
C LYS A 84 -9.93 -1.77 3.15
N LEU A 85 -9.33 -2.43 4.14
CA LEU A 85 -7.89 -2.72 4.17
C LEU A 85 -7.50 -3.66 3.03
N ASP A 86 -8.33 -4.65 2.70
CA ASP A 86 -8.12 -5.56 1.59
C ASP A 86 -7.97 -4.82 0.25
N ARG A 87 -8.69 -3.70 0.06
CA ARG A 87 -8.51 -2.84 -1.13
C ARG A 87 -7.15 -2.17 -1.18
N VAL A 88 -6.57 -1.80 -0.03
CA VAL A 88 -5.20 -1.26 0.02
C VAL A 88 -4.20 -2.35 -0.37
N VAL A 89 -4.36 -3.55 0.19
CA VAL A 89 -3.50 -4.72 -0.08
C VAL A 89 -3.63 -5.21 -1.53
N GLU A 90 -4.82 -5.13 -2.12
CA GLU A 90 -5.06 -5.43 -3.53
C GLU A 90 -4.23 -4.53 -4.44
N GLN A 91 -4.29 -3.21 -4.26
CA GLN A 91 -3.49 -2.28 -5.07
C GLN A 91 -1.99 -2.47 -4.86
N TYR A 92 -1.58 -2.80 -3.63
CA TYR A 92 -0.19 -3.16 -3.33
C TYR A 92 0.27 -4.37 -4.13
N SER A 93 -0.56 -5.42 -4.17
CA SER A 93 -0.25 -6.67 -4.87
C SER A 93 -0.14 -6.44 -6.38
N ILE A 94 -1.02 -5.61 -6.95
CA ILE A 94 -0.96 -5.20 -8.36
C ILE A 94 0.32 -4.41 -8.64
N LEU A 95 0.67 -3.44 -7.79
CA LEU A 95 1.89 -2.65 -7.96
C LEU A 95 3.13 -3.54 -7.92
N ARG A 96 3.18 -4.47 -6.97
CA ARG A 96 4.25 -5.46 -6.82
C ARG A 96 4.38 -6.34 -8.06
N ALA A 97 3.26 -6.84 -8.59
CA ALA A 97 3.26 -7.67 -9.80
C ALA A 97 3.80 -6.91 -11.02
N HIS A 98 3.48 -5.62 -11.17
CA HIS A 98 4.04 -4.79 -12.23
C HIS A 98 5.57 -4.61 -12.09
N LEU A 99 6.07 -4.40 -10.87
CA LEU A 99 7.52 -4.32 -10.63
C LEU A 99 8.21 -5.67 -10.89
N GLU A 100 7.58 -6.79 -10.54
CA GLU A 100 8.10 -8.13 -10.82
C GLU A 100 8.15 -8.42 -12.33
N GLN A 101 7.15 -7.98 -13.09
CA GLN A 101 7.14 -8.11 -14.55
C GLN A 101 8.29 -7.33 -15.20
N GLN A 102 8.63 -6.15 -14.69
CA GLN A 102 9.78 -5.38 -15.18
C GLN A 102 11.09 -6.14 -14.97
N ARG A 103 11.24 -6.80 -13.81
CA ARG A 103 12.40 -7.64 -13.50
C ARG A 103 12.49 -8.90 -14.37
N GLY A 104 11.35 -9.53 -14.66
CA GLY A 104 11.30 -10.76 -15.47
C GLY A 104 11.41 -10.55 -16.98
N GLY A 105 11.37 -9.30 -17.44
CA GLY A 105 11.45 -8.92 -18.86
C GLY A 105 12.86 -8.61 -19.36
N MET A 106 13.91 -8.86 -18.56
CA MET A 106 15.32 -8.77 -18.96
C MET A 106 15.90 -10.13 -19.32
#